data_AF-D3RXZ6-F1
#
_entry.id   AF-D3RXZ6-F1
#
_cell.length_a   1.000
_cell.length_b   1.000
_cell.length_c   1.000
_cell.angle_alpha   90.00
_cell.angle_beta   90.00
_cell.angle_gamma   90.00
#
_symmetry.space_group_name_H-M   'P 1'
#
loop_
_entity.id
_entity.type
_entity.pdbx_description
1 polymer ?
#
loop_
_entity_poly.entity_id
_entity_poly.type
_entity_poly.pdbx_seq_one_letter_code
_entity_poly.pdbx_strand_id
1 'polypeptide(L)'
;MREFKILLAVAALVLLLPANAKEIEINTVYDSVRQGEADWFYEYISSSSFDVYLVWNNPSNSLTLTVYSPDGTYQTFRDSSDGRVDRKILLTISNAQTGLWYFKVYGEKVSGVQHYSLTVV
;
A
#
# COMPACT_ATOMS: atom_id res chain seq x y z
N MET A 1 -14.29 -23.48 5.85
CA MET A 1 -13.53 -22.64 6.79
C MET A 1 -12.59 -21.78 5.97
N ARG A 2 -12.81 -20.47 5.95
CA ARG A 2 -12.01 -19.52 5.18
C ARG A 2 -10.95 -18.98 6.14
N GLU A 3 -9.70 -19.37 5.93
CA GLU A 3 -8.60 -18.96 6.81
C GLU A 3 -8.42 -17.44 6.71
N PHE A 4 -8.80 -16.74 7.78
CA PHE A 4 -8.34 -15.38 8.02
C PHE A 4 -6.90 -15.50 8.50
N LYS A 5 -5.94 -15.25 7.61
CA LYS A 5 -4.56 -14.96 8.01
C LYS A 5 -4.58 -13.61 8.73
N ILE A 6 -4.74 -13.67 10.05
CA ILE A 6 -4.41 -12.57 10.95
C ILE A 6 -2.94 -12.28 10.68
N LEU A 7 -2.65 -11.11 10.11
CA LEU A 7 -1.30 -10.57 10.09
C LEU A 7 -0.77 -10.68 11.52
N LEU A 8 0.35 -11.38 11.70
CA LEU A 8 1.10 -11.30 12.93
C LEU A 8 1.53 -9.84 13.06
N ALA A 9 0.69 -9.03 13.72
CA ALA A 9 1.19 -7.94 14.51
C ALA A 9 2.22 -8.59 15.43
N VAL A 10 3.48 -8.18 15.30
CA VAL A 10 4.52 -8.52 16.25
C VAL A 10 4.08 -7.90 17.58
N ALA A 11 3.20 -8.59 18.31
CA ALA A 11 3.05 -8.44 19.74
C ALA A 11 4.25 -9.12 20.36
N ALA A 12 5.43 -8.52 20.16
CA ALA A 12 6.47 -8.65 21.15
C ALA A 12 5.90 -8.02 22.42
N LEU A 13 5.64 -8.85 23.42
CA LEU A 13 5.52 -8.44 24.80
C LEU A 13 6.76 -7.59 25.14
N VAL A 14 6.65 -6.27 25.02
CA VAL A 14 7.57 -5.34 25.66
C VAL A 14 6.87 -4.77 26.88
N LEU A 15 6.90 -5.56 27.95
CA LEU A 15 6.83 -5.00 29.29
C LEU A 15 8.06 -4.09 29.46
N LEU A 16 7.79 -2.81 29.75
CA LEU A 16 8.73 -1.71 30.03
C LEU A 16 9.46 -1.11 28.81
N LEU A 17 8.81 -0.17 28.13
CA LEU A 17 9.52 0.93 27.47
C LEU A 17 9.18 2.25 28.18
N PRO A 18 10.14 3.17 28.36
CA PRO A 18 9.82 4.52 28.77
C PRO A 18 8.90 5.14 27.71
N ALA A 19 7.92 5.93 28.17
CA ALA A 19 6.97 6.65 27.34
C ALA A 19 7.66 7.71 26.48
N ASN A 20 8.41 7.31 25.45
CA ASN A 20 9.01 8.15 24.40
C ASN A 20 9.63 7.29 23.27
N ALA A 21 9.02 6.14 22.95
CA ALA A 21 9.32 5.47 21.69
C ALA A 21 8.57 6.21 20.58
N LYS A 22 9.29 7.01 19.79
CA LYS A 22 8.78 7.54 18.51
C LYS A 22 8.50 6.32 17.64
N GLU A 23 7.22 6.02 17.41
CA GLU A 23 6.79 5.00 16.46
C GLU A 23 7.45 5.35 15.13
N ILE A 24 8.28 4.45 14.60
CA ILE A 24 8.87 4.63 13.28
C ILE A 24 7.70 4.48 12.33
N GLU A 25 7.12 5.59 11.88
CA GLU A 25 6.25 5.59 10.71
C GLU A 25 7.07 5.06 9.54
N ILE A 26 6.96 3.76 9.29
CA ILE A 26 7.50 3.13 8.10
C ILE A 26 6.59 3.58 6.96
N ASN A 27 6.88 4.77 6.44
CA ASN A 27 6.15 5.38 5.34
C ASN A 27 6.34 4.58 4.02
N THR A 28 7.32 3.68 3.97
CA THR A 28 7.57 2.78 2.82
C THR A 28 7.61 1.32 3.25
N VAL A 29 6.72 0.51 2.70
CA VAL A 29 6.72 -0.95 2.86
C VAL A 29 7.34 -1.63 1.65
N TYR A 30 8.01 -2.75 1.89
CA TYR A 30 8.54 -3.64 0.84
C TYR A 30 7.92 -5.01 1.01
N ASP A 31 7.34 -5.54 -0.05
CA ASP A 31 6.69 -6.85 -0.02
C ASP A 31 6.75 -7.52 -1.39
N SER A 32 6.01 -8.62 -1.56
CA SER A 32 5.89 -9.33 -2.81
C SER A 32 4.53 -9.97 -3.00
N VAL A 33 4.08 -10.03 -4.25
CA VAL A 33 2.77 -10.57 -4.62
C VAL A 33 2.89 -11.53 -5.79
N ARG A 34 2.06 -12.58 -5.81
CA ARG A 34 1.88 -13.48 -6.97
C ARG A 34 0.62 -13.10 -7.75
N GLN A 35 0.40 -13.77 -8.89
CA GLN A 35 -0.81 -13.53 -9.67
C GLN A 35 -2.07 -13.83 -8.86
N GLY A 36 -2.99 -12.87 -8.85
CA GLY A 36 -4.26 -12.97 -8.14
C GLY A 36 -4.17 -12.73 -6.63
N GLU A 37 -2.97 -12.54 -6.07
CA GLU A 37 -2.81 -12.18 -4.66
C GLU A 37 -3.01 -10.68 -4.44
N ALA A 38 -3.41 -10.33 -3.22
CA ALA A 38 -3.64 -8.95 -2.82
C ALA A 38 -3.09 -8.70 -1.42
N ASP A 39 -2.34 -7.61 -1.28
CA ASP A 39 -1.88 -7.10 0.00
C ASP A 39 -2.65 -5.83 0.34
N TRP A 40 -2.93 -5.65 1.63
CA TRP A 40 -3.72 -4.53 2.14
C TRP A 40 -2.93 -3.76 3.17
N PHE A 41 -2.91 -2.44 3.00
CA PHE A 41 -2.27 -1.48 3.89
C PHE A 41 -3.28 -0.40 4.27
N TYR A 42 -2.99 0.32 5.35
CA TYR A 42 -3.80 1.45 5.79
C TYR A 42 -2.93 2.53 6.39
N GLU A 43 -3.38 3.77 6.30
CA GLU A 43 -2.72 4.91 6.94
C GLU A 43 -3.74 5.94 7.36
N TYR A 44 -3.51 6.56 8.53
CA TYR A 44 -4.32 7.69 8.95
C TYR A 44 -3.76 8.98 8.35
N ILE A 45 -4.49 9.57 7.42
CA ILE A 45 -4.09 10.79 6.74
C ILE A 45 -4.76 11.98 7.42
N SER A 46 -3.95 12.93 7.92
CA SER A 46 -4.45 14.20 8.47
C SER A 46 -4.31 15.38 7.52
N SER A 47 -3.47 15.26 6.50
CA SER A 47 -3.24 16.28 5.49
C SER A 47 -4.37 16.33 4.46
N SER A 48 -4.62 17.50 3.87
CA SER A 48 -5.55 17.66 2.73
C SER A 48 -4.95 17.19 1.40
N SER A 49 -3.69 16.74 1.40
CA SER A 49 -3.01 16.14 0.25
C SER A 49 -1.94 15.18 0.70
N PHE A 50 -1.76 14.09 -0.04
CA PHE A 50 -0.68 13.12 0.16
C PHE A 50 -0.34 12.45 -1.18
N ASP A 51 0.87 11.92 -1.30
CA ASP A 51 1.32 11.17 -2.46
C ASP A 51 1.36 9.67 -2.16
N VAL A 52 1.17 8.87 -3.20
CA VAL A 52 1.29 7.41 -3.13
C VAL A 52 2.17 6.93 -4.27
N TYR A 53 3.15 6.09 -3.94
CA TYR A 53 4.09 5.53 -4.89
C TYR A 53 4.09 4.01 -4.79
N LEU A 54 3.64 3.32 -5.84
CA LEU A 54 3.83 1.89 -6.00
C LEU A 54 4.87 1.65 -7.10
N VAL A 55 5.95 0.91 -6.79
CA VAL A 55 7.05 0.67 -7.73
C VAL A 55 7.41 -0.81 -7.78
N TRP A 56 7.63 -1.33 -8.99
CA TRP A 56 8.15 -2.69 -9.21
C TRP A 56 9.15 -2.69 -10.38
N ASN A 57 9.81 -3.83 -10.63
CA ASN A 57 10.96 -3.88 -11.54
C ASN A 57 10.79 -4.79 -12.77
N ASN A 58 9.92 -5.80 -12.75
CA ASN A 58 9.75 -6.70 -13.89
C ASN A 58 8.75 -6.11 -14.90
N PRO A 59 9.19 -5.75 -16.12
CA PRO A 59 8.31 -5.19 -17.15
C PRO A 59 7.28 -6.18 -17.71
N SER A 60 7.48 -7.49 -17.51
CA SER A 60 6.51 -8.51 -17.93
C SER A 60 5.36 -8.67 -16.94
N ASN A 61 5.50 -8.12 -15.73
CA ASN A 61 4.52 -8.18 -14.67
C ASN A 61 3.75 -6.85 -14.56
N SER A 62 2.49 -6.94 -14.18
CA SER A 62 1.60 -5.81 -13.94
C SER A 62 0.96 -5.93 -12.57
N LEU A 63 1.03 -4.82 -11.83
CA LEU A 63 0.36 -4.62 -10.56
C LEU A 63 -0.71 -3.53 -10.72
N THR A 64 -1.72 -3.57 -9.85
CA THR A 64 -2.68 -2.47 -9.69
C THR A 64 -2.69 -1.98 -8.26
N LEU A 65 -2.93 -0.68 -8.08
CA LEU A 65 -3.15 -0.05 -6.78
C LEU A 65 -4.61 0.37 -6.68
N THR A 66 -5.35 -0.10 -5.67
CA THR A 66 -6.68 0.46 -5.35
C THR A 66 -6.59 1.28 -4.08
N VAL A 67 -7.04 2.52 -4.14
CA VAL A 67 -7.07 3.45 -3.00
C VAL A 67 -8.52 3.62 -2.56
N TYR A 68 -8.77 3.47 -1.26
CA TYR A 68 -10.08 3.66 -0.63
C TYR A 68 -10.02 4.87 0.31
N SER A 69 -10.92 5.84 0.11
CA SER A 69 -11.11 6.98 1.01
C SER A 69 -11.82 6.57 2.30
N PRO A 70 -11.75 7.40 3.36
CA PRO A 70 -12.44 7.15 4.62
C PRO A 70 -13.95 6.94 4.49
N ASP A 71 -14.59 7.56 3.49
CA ASP A 71 -16.02 7.37 3.20
C ASP A 71 -16.35 6.09 2.41
N GLY A 72 -15.34 5.29 2.05
CA GLY A 72 -15.50 4.03 1.32
C GLY A 72 -15.51 4.17 -0.20
N THR A 73 -15.39 5.38 -0.75
CA THR A 73 -15.16 5.56 -2.19
C THR A 73 -13.81 4.98 -2.57
N TYR A 74 -13.69 4.42 -3.78
CA TYR A 74 -12.42 3.84 -4.20
C TYR A 74 -12.15 4.00 -5.69
N GLN A 75 -10.87 3.98 -6.04
CA GLN A 75 -10.40 4.00 -7.41
C GLN A 75 -9.21 3.07 -7.59
N THR A 76 -9.20 2.33 -8.71
CA THR A 76 -8.09 1.46 -9.10
C THR A 76 -7.24 2.14 -10.16
N PHE A 77 -5.93 2.13 -9.93
CA PHE A 77 -4.89 2.69 -10.77
C PHE A 77 -4.00 1.58 -11.32
N ARG A 78 -3.46 1.84 -12.50
CA ARG A 78 -2.57 0.97 -13.27
C ARG A 78 -1.30 1.75 -13.61
N ASP A 79 -0.26 1.07 -14.09
CA ASP A 79 1.00 1.71 -14.53
C ASP A 79 0.72 2.94 -15.41
N SER A 80 -0.14 2.78 -16.43
CA SER A 80 -0.56 3.84 -17.34
C SER A 80 -1.34 5.03 -16.73
N SER A 81 -1.76 4.96 -15.46
CA SER A 81 -2.63 5.97 -14.85
C SER A 81 -1.94 7.32 -14.64
N ASP A 82 -0.62 7.36 -14.55
CA ASP A 82 0.16 8.60 -14.48
C ASP A 82 0.65 9.10 -15.86
N GLY A 83 0.15 8.47 -16.93
CA GLY A 83 0.50 8.76 -18.32
C GLY A 83 1.79 8.09 -18.81
N ARG A 84 2.44 7.26 -17.99
CA ARG A 84 3.65 6.51 -18.35
C ARG A 84 3.44 5.01 -18.14
N VAL A 85 4.24 4.18 -18.81
CA VAL A 85 4.31 2.74 -18.52
C VAL A 85 5.75 2.45 -18.17
N ASP A 86 6.07 2.64 -16.89
CA ASP A 86 7.45 2.57 -16.40
C ASP A 86 7.60 1.71 -15.14
N ARG A 87 6.59 0.89 -14.83
CA ARG A 87 6.46 0.01 -13.65
C ARG A 87 6.30 0.80 -12.35
N LYS A 88 5.59 1.92 -12.45
CA LYS A 88 5.30 2.78 -11.31
C LYS A 88 3.86 3.25 -11.40
N ILE A 89 3.30 3.52 -10.24
CA ILE A 89 2.06 4.26 -10.12
C ILE A 89 2.36 5.38 -9.14
N LEU A 90 2.48 6.60 -9.66
CA LEU A 90 2.73 7.80 -8.87
C LEU A 90 1.45 8.63 -8.85
N LEU A 91 0.87 8.81 -7.67
CA LEU A 91 -0.39 9.54 -7.48
C LEU A 91 -0.19 10.66 -6.49
N THR A 92 -0.81 11.80 -6.75
CA THR A 92 -1.06 12.84 -5.75
C THR A 92 -2.56 12.88 -5.50
N ILE A 93 -2.97 12.58 -4.28
CA ILE A 93 -4.37 12.68 -3.85
C ILE A 93 -4.57 14.08 -3.27
N SER A 94 -5.29 14.94 -3.98
CA SER A 94 -5.66 16.28 -3.51
C SER A 94 -7.06 16.31 -2.91
N ASN A 95 -7.32 17.29 -2.03
CA ASN A 95 -8.58 17.39 -1.28
C ASN A 95 -8.89 16.12 -0.48
N ALA A 96 -7.85 15.51 0.07
CA ALA A 96 -7.95 14.30 0.87
C ALA A 96 -8.81 14.55 2.12
N GLN A 97 -9.74 13.63 2.36
CA GLN A 97 -10.47 13.55 3.63
C GLN A 97 -9.51 13.15 4.74
N THR A 98 -9.56 13.86 5.87
CA THR A 98 -8.92 13.41 7.09
C THR A 98 -9.54 12.10 7.55
N GLY A 99 -8.74 11.07 7.77
CA GLY A 99 -9.22 9.79 8.25
C GLY A 99 -8.36 8.61 7.83
N LEU A 100 -8.91 7.41 8.03
CA LEU A 100 -8.23 6.16 7.69
C LEU A 100 -8.43 5.83 6.21
N TRP A 101 -7.33 5.81 5.46
CA TRP A 101 -7.28 5.40 4.06
C TRP A 101 -6.79 3.96 3.96
N TYR A 102 -7.25 3.23 2.94
CA TYR A 102 -6.78 1.87 2.66
C TYR A 102 -6.17 1.78 1.26
N PHE A 103 -5.13 0.97 1.15
CA PHE A 103 -4.38 0.75 -0.08
C PHE A 103 -4.31 -0.74 -0.35
N LYS A 104 -4.72 -1.15 -1.55
CA LYS A 104 -4.66 -2.54 -2.00
C LYS A 104 -3.70 -2.66 -3.16
N VAL A 105 -2.62 -3.40 -2.99
CA VAL A 105 -1.72 -3.81 -4.06
C VAL A 105 -2.19 -5.18 -4.57
N TYR A 106 -2.41 -5.32 -5.87
CA TYR A 106 -2.91 -6.57 -6.47
C TYR A 106 -2.05 -7.01 -7.65
N GLY A 107 -1.65 -8.29 -7.64
CA GLY A 107 -0.88 -8.92 -8.71
C GLY A 107 -1.76 -9.27 -9.91
N GLU A 108 -2.02 -8.31 -10.80
CA GLU A 108 -2.92 -8.53 -11.94
C GLU A 108 -2.39 -9.56 -12.94
N LYS A 109 -1.15 -9.37 -13.39
CA LYS A 109 -0.49 -10.28 -14.33
C LYS A 109 0.92 -10.48 -13.83
N VAL A 110 1.19 -11.60 -13.17
CA VAL A 110 2.48 -11.86 -12.52
C VAL A 110 2.93 -13.28 -12.83
N SER A 111 4.09 -13.42 -13.47
CA SER A 111 4.77 -14.71 -13.54
C SER A 111 5.67 -14.87 -12.32
N GLY A 112 5.47 -15.95 -11.55
CA GLY A 112 6.23 -16.21 -10.33
C GLY A 112 5.87 -15.24 -9.19
N VAL A 113 6.87 -14.55 -8.66
CA VAL A 113 6.75 -13.59 -7.54
C VAL A 113 7.20 -12.22 -8.04
N GLN A 114 6.42 -11.17 -7.76
CA GLN A 114 6.80 -9.79 -8.02
C GLN A 114 7.07 -9.07 -6.70
N HIS A 115 8.30 -8.59 -6.51
CA HIS A 115 8.63 -7.68 -5.41
C HIS A 115 8.22 -6.25 -5.73
N TYR A 116 7.80 -5.50 -4.73
CA TYR A 116 7.42 -4.10 -4.88
C TYR A 116 7.75 -3.28 -3.64
N SER A 117 7.71 -1.95 -3.80
CA SER A 117 7.65 -1.00 -2.69
C SER A 117 6.38 -0.15 -2.80
N LEU A 118 5.74 0.11 -1.67
CA LEU A 118 4.62 1.05 -1.55
C LEU A 118 5.00 2.13 -0.55
N THR A 119 4.87 3.39 -0.95
CA THR A 119 5.17 4.58 -0.13
C THR A 119 3.96 5.51 -0.09
N VAL A 120 3.67 6.14 1.06
CA VAL A 120 2.54 7.06 1.25
C VAL A 120 2.99 8.30 2.05
N VAL A 121 3.21 9.46 1.41
CA VAL A 121 3.83 10.67 2.03
C VAL A 121 2.96 11.91 2.04
#